data_AF-A0A0F9PGY3-F1
#
_entry.id   AF-A0A0F9PGY3-F1
#
_cell.length_a   1.000
_cell.length_b   1.000
_cell.length_c   1.000
_cell.angle_alpha   90.00
_cell.angle_beta   90.00
_cell.angle_gamma   90.00
#
_symmetry.space_group_name_H-M   'P 1'
#
loop_
_entity.id
_entity.type
_entity.pdbx_description
1 polymer ?
#
loop_
_entity_poly.entity_id
_entity_poly.type
_entity_poly.pdbx_seq_one_letter_code
_entity_poly.pdbx_strand_id
1 'polypeptide(L)'
;MVSKSNIEDLFHEWNELNIQAQEFLGQFDFAKIKEIRAKQSLLEDTIYEILIENAPEDILKILPSDCGEMEIGYENEERMFYYVTFDPEYDDTEDTTLIAFTIDLNKSVSTIKDFKMEE
;
A
#
# COMPACT_ATOMS: atom_id res chain seq x y z
N MET A 1 -24.79 -0.74 -1.16
CA MET A 1 -23.92 -0.76 -2.34
C MET A 1 -23.01 0.45 -2.21
N VAL A 2 -21.82 0.25 -1.64
CA VAL A 2 -20.80 1.30 -1.57
C VAL A 2 -20.40 1.57 -3.01
N SER A 3 -20.45 2.85 -3.41
CA SER A 3 -19.99 3.31 -4.71
C SER A 3 -18.66 2.63 -5.02
N LYS A 4 -18.50 2.05 -6.22
CA LYS A 4 -17.17 1.59 -6.67
C LYS A 4 -16.28 2.83 -6.68
N SER A 5 -15.56 3.09 -5.59
CA SER A 5 -14.58 4.16 -5.52
C SER A 5 -13.62 3.93 -6.67
N ASN A 6 -13.54 4.90 -7.58
CA ASN A 6 -12.62 4.81 -8.70
C ASN A 6 -11.21 4.77 -8.10
N ILE A 7 -10.37 3.82 -8.52
CA ILE A 7 -9.00 3.69 -8.01
C ILE A 7 -8.21 4.98 -8.27
N GLU A 8 -8.50 5.68 -9.36
CA GLU A 8 -7.93 7.00 -9.65
C GLU A 8 -8.29 8.04 -8.59
N ASP A 9 -9.54 8.04 -8.11
CA ASP A 9 -9.98 8.97 -7.06
C ASP A 9 -9.27 8.66 -5.74
N LEU A 10 -9.09 7.37 -5.41
CA LEU A 10 -8.38 6.93 -4.21
C LEU A 10 -6.91 7.35 -4.22
N PHE A 11 -6.24 7.20 -5.36
CA PHE A 11 -4.83 7.59 -5.51
C PHE A 11 -4.68 9.12 -5.45
N HIS A 12 -5.63 9.84 -6.05
CA HIS A 12 -5.67 11.28 -5.97
C HIS A 12 -5.87 11.76 -4.53
N GLU A 13 -6.84 11.18 -3.81
CA GLU A 13 -7.13 11.51 -2.42
C GLU A 13 -5.93 11.20 -1.52
N TRP A 14 -5.25 10.06 -1.71
CA TRP A 14 -4.02 9.76 -0.98
C TRP A 14 -3.02 10.88 -1.22
N ASN A 15 -2.70 11.19 -2.48
CA ASN A 15 -1.70 12.20 -2.81
C ASN A 15 -2.02 13.59 -2.21
N GLU A 16 -3.29 14.01 -2.21
CA GLU A 16 -3.72 15.24 -1.53
C GLU A 16 -3.47 15.19 -0.02
N LEU A 17 -3.76 14.06 0.61
CA LEU A 17 -3.46 13.83 2.03
C LEU A 17 -1.95 13.86 2.29
N ASN A 18 -1.10 13.38 1.36
CA ASN A 18 0.36 13.48 1.47
C ASN A 18 0.82 14.92 1.55
N ILE A 19 0.33 15.75 0.62
CA ILE A 19 0.68 17.16 0.52
C ILE A 19 0.26 17.88 1.81
N GLN A 20 -0.97 17.63 2.27
CA GLN A 20 -1.46 18.19 3.53
C GLN A 20 -0.61 17.74 4.73
N ALA A 21 -0.23 16.46 4.80
CA ALA A 21 0.61 15.94 5.87
C ALA A 21 1.97 16.65 5.93
N GLN A 22 2.58 16.91 4.77
CA GLN A 22 3.84 17.64 4.68
C GLN A 22 3.70 19.11 5.12
N GLU A 23 2.61 19.78 4.73
CA GLU A 23 2.31 21.14 5.15
C GLU A 23 2.13 21.25 6.67
N PHE A 24 1.32 20.37 7.27
CA PHE A 24 1.09 20.36 8.71
C PHE A 24 2.31 19.92 9.51
N LEU A 25 3.16 19.06 8.95
CA LEU A 25 4.44 18.71 9.55
C LEU A 25 5.36 19.93 9.64
N GLY A 26 5.44 20.75 8.59
CA GLY A 26 6.19 22.01 8.61
C GLY A 26 5.66 23.02 9.64
N GLN A 27 4.37 22.94 9.97
CA GLN A 27 3.72 23.75 11.00
C GLN A 27 3.75 23.12 12.41
N PHE A 28 4.32 21.91 12.55
CA PHE A 28 4.31 21.11 13.78
C PHE A 28 2.90 20.81 14.35
N ASP A 29 1.87 20.77 13.49
CA ASP A 29 0.51 20.41 13.89
C ASP A 29 0.30 18.89 13.88
N PHE A 30 0.77 18.24 14.94
CA PHE A 30 0.67 16.79 15.09
C PHE A 30 -0.77 16.27 15.24
N ALA A 31 -1.71 17.12 15.67
CA ALA A 31 -3.11 16.74 15.76
C ALA A 31 -3.69 16.53 14.37
N LYS A 32 -3.41 17.46 13.44
CA LYS A 32 -3.82 17.35 12.04
C LYS A 32 -3.12 16.20 11.32
N ILE A 33 -1.83 15.99 11.58
CA ILE A 33 -1.11 14.83 11.02
C ILE A 33 -1.77 13.51 11.44
N LYS A 34 -2.19 13.38 12.71
CA LYS A 34 -2.88 12.19 13.19
C LYS A 34 -4.24 11.97 12.51
N GLU A 35 -5.01 13.04 12.29
CA GLU A 35 -6.27 12.98 11.53
C GLU A 35 -6.03 12.52 10.08
N ILE A 36 -4.98 13.03 9.43
CA ILE A 36 -4.62 12.65 8.06
C ILE A 36 -4.20 11.18 7.99
N ARG A 37 -3.37 10.72 8.92
CA ARG A 37 -2.92 9.31 8.98
C ARG A 37 -4.09 8.34 9.16
N ALA A 38 -5.10 8.71 9.96
CA ALA A 38 -6.31 7.92 10.09
C ALA A 38 -7.08 7.80 8.76
N LYS A 39 -7.10 8.85 7.93
CA LYS A 39 -7.72 8.80 6.59
C LYS A 39 -6.89 7.99 5.60
N GLN A 40 -5.57 8.14 5.63
CA GLN A 40 -4.66 7.36 4.77
C GLN A 40 -4.81 5.86 5.04
N SER A 41 -4.89 5.45 6.32
CA SER A 41 -5.13 4.05 6.68
C SER A 41 -6.45 3.51 6.09
N LEU A 42 -7.53 4.29 6.09
CA LEU A 42 -8.79 3.87 5.46
C LEU A 42 -8.68 3.74 3.92
N LEU A 43 -7.91 4.62 3.27
CA LEU A 43 -7.64 4.52 1.83
C LEU A 43 -6.77 3.31 1.51
N GLU A 44 -5.76 3.05 2.32
CA GLU A 44 -4.86 1.91 2.22
C GLU A 44 -5.63 0.59 2.30
N ASP A 45 -6.53 0.46 3.28
CA ASP A 45 -7.45 -0.69 3.41
C ASP A 45 -8.34 -0.83 2.15
N THR A 46 -8.91 0.28 1.66
CA THR A 46 -9.78 0.28 0.49
C THR A 46 -9.03 -0.11 -0.79
N ILE A 47 -7.82 0.39 -0.99
CA ILE A 47 -6.97 0.04 -2.15
C ILE A 47 -6.53 -1.43 -2.04
N TYR A 48 -6.31 -1.93 -0.83
CA TYR A 48 -5.96 -3.32 -0.59
C TYR A 48 -7.10 -4.28 -0.93
N GLU A 49 -8.34 -3.93 -0.59
CA GLU A 49 -9.53 -4.67 -1.04
C GLU A 49 -9.58 -4.76 -2.58
N ILE A 50 -9.28 -3.66 -3.28
CA ILE A 50 -9.23 -3.65 -4.75
C ILE A 50 -8.07 -4.53 -5.27
N LEU A 51 -6.92 -4.51 -4.59
CA LEU A 51 -5.81 -5.40 -4.90
C LEU A 51 -6.22 -6.87 -4.80
N ILE A 52 -6.85 -7.28 -3.71
CA ILE A 52 -7.37 -8.65 -3.55
C ILE A 52 -8.38 -8.99 -4.66
N GLU A 53 -9.31 -8.09 -4.98
CA GLU A 53 -10.32 -8.35 -6.02
C GLU A 53 -9.73 -8.56 -7.42
N ASN A 54 -8.56 -7.99 -7.71
CA ASN A 54 -7.92 -8.03 -9.03
C ASN A 54 -6.66 -8.91 -9.08
N ALA A 55 -6.23 -9.44 -7.93
CA ALA A 55 -5.05 -10.29 -7.84
C ALA A 55 -5.29 -11.66 -8.52
N PRO A 56 -4.29 -12.19 -9.23
CA PRO A 56 -4.34 -13.55 -9.75
C PRO A 56 -4.28 -14.58 -8.62
N GLU A 57 -4.72 -15.81 -8.91
CA GLU A 57 -4.94 -16.87 -7.91
C GLU A 57 -3.66 -17.29 -7.17
N ASP A 58 -2.50 -17.18 -7.81
CA ASP A 58 -1.18 -17.42 -7.21
C ASP A 58 -0.82 -16.35 -6.18
N ILE A 59 -1.06 -15.08 -6.48
CA ILE A 59 -0.85 -13.96 -5.54
C ILE A 59 -1.82 -14.03 -4.36
N LEU A 60 -3.09 -14.36 -4.61
CA LEU A 60 -4.11 -14.49 -3.56
C LEU A 60 -3.78 -15.53 -2.49
N LYS A 61 -2.99 -16.56 -2.83
CA LYS A 61 -2.60 -17.62 -1.88
C LYS A 61 -1.57 -17.17 -0.86
N ILE A 62 -0.83 -16.11 -1.17
CA ILE A 62 0.27 -15.59 -0.35
C ILE A 62 -0.03 -14.20 0.23
N LEU A 63 -1.07 -13.53 -0.25
CA LEU A 63 -1.53 -12.27 0.33
C LEU A 63 -2.06 -12.49 1.76
N PRO A 64 -1.68 -11.63 2.71
CA PRO A 64 -2.31 -11.59 4.03
C PRO A 64 -3.82 -11.34 3.97
N SER A 65 -4.52 -11.57 5.08
CA SER A 65 -5.96 -11.28 5.18
C SER A 65 -6.27 -9.79 5.33
N ASP A 66 -5.32 -9.02 5.85
CA ASP A 66 -5.39 -7.58 6.03
C ASP A 66 -4.04 -6.93 5.70
N CYS A 67 -4.05 -5.64 5.38
CA CYS A 67 -2.81 -4.88 5.16
C CYS A 67 -2.23 -4.26 6.43
N GLY A 68 -2.79 -4.55 7.62
CA GLY A 68 -2.40 -3.91 8.88
C GLY A 68 -0.99 -4.26 9.35
N GLU A 69 -0.49 -5.42 8.93
CA GLU A 69 0.88 -5.88 9.21
C GLU A 69 1.87 -5.57 8.07
N MET A 70 1.40 -4.91 7.00
CA MET A 70 2.21 -4.61 5.81
C MET A 70 2.75 -3.18 5.85
N GLU A 71 3.97 -3.00 5.38
CA GLU A 71 4.51 -1.66 5.10
C GLU A 71 3.96 -1.17 3.76
N ILE A 72 3.42 0.05 3.74
CA ILE A 72 2.73 0.59 2.57
C ILE A 72 3.54 1.74 1.97
N GLY A 73 3.91 1.57 0.71
CA GLY A 73 4.61 2.56 -0.10
C GLY A 73 3.71 3.11 -1.20
N TYR A 74 3.96 4.36 -1.58
CA TYR A 74 3.35 4.99 -2.74
C TYR A 74 4.41 5.67 -3.59
N GLU A 75 4.47 5.31 -4.87
CA GLU A 75 5.34 5.93 -5.87
C GLU A 75 4.47 6.85 -6.76
N ASN A 76 4.91 8.10 -6.92
CA ASN A 76 4.11 9.17 -7.50
C ASN A 76 4.16 9.24 -9.04
N GLU A 77 5.26 8.84 -9.66
CA GLU A 77 5.49 8.98 -11.10
C GLU A 77 4.67 7.95 -11.90
N GLU A 78 4.81 6.68 -11.54
CA GLU A 78 4.08 5.55 -12.09
C GLU A 78 2.71 5.37 -11.42
N ARG A 79 2.46 6.08 -10.30
CA ARG A 79 1.23 5.99 -9.50
C ARG A 79 0.98 4.54 -9.15
N MET A 80 1.79 4.04 -8.25
CA MET A 80 1.80 2.65 -7.84
C MET A 80 1.81 2.54 -6.33
N PHE A 81 0.91 1.72 -5.79
CA PHE A 81 0.96 1.31 -4.39
C PHE A 81 1.77 0.05 -4.24
N TYR A 82 2.51 -0.03 -3.14
CA TYR A 82 3.34 -1.15 -2.74
C TYR A 82 2.87 -1.61 -1.37
N TYR A 83 2.52 -2.88 -1.24
CA TYR A 83 2.22 -3.53 0.02
C TYR A 83 3.33 -4.54 0.29
N VAL A 84 4.21 -4.23 1.24
CA VAL A 84 5.44 -4.97 1.51
C VAL A 84 5.28 -5.80 2.77
N THR A 85 5.68 -7.07 2.69
CA THR A 85 5.70 -7.99 3.83
C THR A 85 6.87 -8.99 3.68
N PHE A 86 7.08 -9.81 4.69
CA PHE A 86 8.03 -10.94 4.59
C PHE A 86 7.53 -11.95 3.57
N ASP A 87 8.44 -12.47 2.76
CA ASP A 87 8.08 -13.49 1.78
C ASP A 87 7.77 -14.82 2.49
N PRO A 88 6.51 -15.29 2.47
CA PRO A 88 6.14 -16.52 3.17
C PRO A 88 6.82 -17.77 2.58
N GLU A 89 7.37 -17.70 1.36
CA GLU A 89 8.16 -18.81 0.78
C GLU A 89 9.49 -19.02 1.52
N TYR A 90 9.99 -18.02 2.25
CA TYR A 90 11.30 -18.02 2.91
C TYR A 90 11.22 -17.92 4.44
N ASP A 91 10.01 -18.01 5.01
CA ASP A 91 9.76 -17.87 6.46
C ASP A 91 10.50 -18.93 7.31
N ASP A 92 10.84 -20.07 6.71
CA ASP A 92 11.61 -21.17 7.33
C ASP A 92 13.15 -21.05 7.10
N THR A 93 13.63 -19.95 6.50
CA THR A 93 15.06 -19.74 6.20
C THR A 93 15.67 -18.67 7.10
N GLU A 94 17.00 -18.72 7.32
CA GLU A 94 17.71 -17.69 8.09
C GLU A 94 17.78 -16.34 7.34
N ASP A 95 17.42 -16.31 6.05
CA ASP A 95 17.49 -15.15 5.17
C ASP A 95 16.15 -14.39 5.16
N THR A 96 16.14 -13.20 5.76
CA THR A 96 14.99 -12.28 5.69
C THR A 96 14.80 -11.80 4.26
N THR A 97 13.79 -12.35 3.58
CA THR A 97 13.40 -11.93 2.22
C THR A 97 12.07 -11.18 2.27
N LEU A 98 11.98 -10.06 1.56
CA LEU A 98 10.75 -9.27 1.44
C LEU A 98 10.11 -9.45 0.07
N ILE A 99 8.78 -9.39 0.07
CA ILE A 99 7.94 -9.36 -1.12
C ILE A 99 7.09 -8.10 -1.12
N ALA A 100 6.96 -7.44 -2.27
CA ALA A 100 6.00 -6.35 -2.46
C ALA A 100 4.92 -6.76 -3.45
N PHE A 101 3.67 -6.54 -3.07
CA PHE A 101 2.52 -6.62 -3.95
C PHE A 101 2.19 -5.22 -4.44
N THR A 102 2.06 -5.06 -5.74
CA THR A 102 1.82 -3.75 -6.35
C THR A 102 0.46 -3.68 -7.03
N ILE A 103 -0.13 -2.48 -7.02
CA ILE A 103 -1.32 -2.16 -7.80
C ILE A 103 -1.19 -0.77 -8.42
N ASP A 104 -1.53 -0.66 -9.70
CA ASP A 104 -1.54 0.59 -10.47
C ASP A 104 -2.97 1.14 -10.68
N LEU A 105 -3.07 2.30 -11.35
CA LEU A 105 -4.35 2.90 -11.73
C LEU A 105 -5.24 2.03 -12.62
N ASN A 106 -4.66 1.07 -13.35
CA ASN A 106 -5.39 0.14 -14.20
C ASN A 106 -5.87 -1.10 -13.42
N LYS A 107 -5.61 -1.16 -12.11
CA LYS A 107 -5.83 -2.33 -11.25
C LYS A 107 -4.99 -3.54 -11.66
N SER A 108 -3.89 -3.29 -12.38
CA SER A 108 -2.92 -4.32 -12.69
C SER A 108 -2.16 -4.66 -11.42
N VAL A 109 -2.21 -5.94 -11.02
CA VAL A 109 -1.53 -6.45 -9.83
C VAL A 109 -0.25 -7.16 -10.23
N SER A 110 0.83 -6.94 -9.49
CA SER A 110 2.12 -7.62 -9.72
C SER A 110 2.85 -7.87 -8.40
N THR A 111 3.87 -8.73 -8.44
CA THR A 111 4.76 -9.01 -7.32
C THR A 111 6.19 -8.64 -7.66
N ILE A 112 6.86 -7.98 -6.73
CA ILE A 112 8.30 -7.76 -6.78
C ILE A 112 8.91 -8.59 -5.65
N LYS A 113 9.74 -9.57 -6.01
CA LYS A 113 10.49 -10.44 -5.08
C LYS A 113 11.94 -9.98 -4.99
N ASP A 114 12.63 -10.37 -3.92
CA ASP A 114 14.07 -10.13 -3.72
C ASP A 114 14.44 -8.65 -3.51
N PHE A 115 13.73 -7.95 -2.63
CA PHE A 115 14.22 -6.68 -2.10
C PHE A 115 15.38 -6.97 -1.14
N LYS A 116 16.61 -6.89 -1.65
CA LYS A 116 17.77 -6.75 -0.78
C LYS A 116 17.78 -5.34 -0.23
N MET A 117 17.73 -5.19 1.09
CA MET A 117 18.23 -3.97 1.71
C MET A 117 19.73 -3.94 1.43
N GLU A 118 20.18 -3.21 0.41
CA GLU A 118 21.60 -2.91 0.29
C GLU A 118 22.01 -2.11 1.53
N GLU A 119 23.03 -2.59 2.25
CA GLU A 119 23.59 -1.96 3.47
C GLU A 119 24.17 -0.57 3.22
#